data_AF-A0A3C1DD44-F1
#
_entry.id   AF-A0A3C1DD44-F1
#
_cell.length_a   1.000
_cell.length_b   1.000
_cell.length_c   1.000
_cell.angle_alpha   90.00
_cell.angle_beta   90.00
_cell.angle_gamma   90.00
#
_symmetry.space_group_name_H-M   'P 1'
#
loop_
_entity.id
_entity.type
_entity.pdbx_description
1 polymer ?
#
loop_
_entity_poly.entity_id
_entity_poly.type
_entity_poly.pdbx_seq_one_letter_code
_entity_poly.pdbx_strand_id
1 'polypeptide(L)'
;MVERIYVEKKPGFDVEAKALERELREILGVASLSALRLVNRYDVEGISPELFERCVPTVFSEPQVDATTRDLFRSDDPHNTGVAPVADGAVVFAVEALPGQFDQR
;
A
#
# COMPACT_ATOMS: atom_id res chain seq x y z
N MET A 1 -1.97 -21.05 4.81
CA MET A 1 -1.00 -20.20 4.09
C MET A 1 -1.60 -18.82 4.01
N VAL A 2 -0.81 -17.77 4.25
CA VAL A 2 -1.25 -16.38 4.17
C VAL A 2 -0.76 -15.82 2.86
N GLU A 3 -1.67 -15.38 2.00
CA GLU A 3 -1.34 -14.62 0.79
C GLU A 3 -1.30 -13.13 1.15
N ARG A 4 -0.33 -12.40 0.59
CA ARG A 4 -0.15 -10.97 0.86
C ARG A 4 -0.07 -10.18 -0.42
N ILE A 5 -0.79 -9.06 -0.46
CA ILE A 5 -0.65 -8.05 -1.51
C ILE A 5 -0.58 -6.65 -0.90
N TYR A 6 0.33 -5.84 -1.43
CA TYR A 6 0.43 -4.42 -1.17
C TYR A 6 -0.17 -3.65 -2.33
N VAL A 7 -0.94 -2.62 -2.03
CA VAL A 7 -1.65 -1.80 -3.02
C VAL A 7 -1.37 -0.33 -2.74
N GLU A 8 -0.92 0.37 -3.78
CA GLU A 8 -0.55 1.79 -3.73
C GLU A 8 -1.23 2.54 -4.87
N LYS A 9 -1.74 3.75 -4.59
CA LYS A 9 -2.31 4.62 -5.61
C LYS A 9 -1.21 5.07 -6.58
N LYS A 10 -1.48 5.01 -7.88
CA LYS A 10 -0.57 5.50 -8.92
C LYS A 10 -0.38 7.02 -8.81
N PRO A 11 0.75 7.57 -9.28
CA PRO A 11 0.96 9.01 -9.34
C PRO A 11 -0.21 9.71 -10.07
N GLY A 12 -0.80 10.70 -9.41
CA GLY A 12 -1.98 11.42 -9.91
C GLY A 12 -3.30 10.99 -9.29
N PHE A 13 -3.36 9.81 -8.65
CA PHE A 13 -4.50 9.31 -7.87
C PHE A 13 -4.24 9.30 -6.36
N ASP A 14 -3.00 9.59 -5.95
CA ASP A 14 -2.45 9.63 -4.60
C ASP A 14 -2.86 10.87 -3.77
N VAL A 15 -4.13 11.28 -3.89
CA VAL A 15 -4.64 12.52 -3.27
C VAL A 15 -4.54 12.48 -1.74
N GLU A 16 -4.86 11.34 -1.13
CA GLU A 16 -4.80 11.15 0.32
C GLU A 16 -3.36 11.23 0.84
N ALA A 17 -2.41 10.57 0.16
CA ALA A 17 -1.01 10.62 0.54
C ALA A 17 -0.45 12.04 0.50
N LYS A 18 -0.76 12.81 -0.56
CA LYS A 18 -0.35 14.22 -0.69
C LYS A 18 -0.99 15.13 0.36
N ALA A 19 -2.27 14.89 0.69
CA ALA A 19 -2.95 15.66 1.73
C ALA A 19 -2.30 15.42 3.09
N LEU A 20 -2.02 14.16 3.44
CA LEU A 20 -1.34 13.80 4.69
C LEU A 20 0.09 14.32 4.72
N GLU A 21 0.84 14.23 3.62
CA GLU A 21 2.19 14.81 3.53
C GLU A 21 2.20 16.30 3.89
N ARG A 22 1.26 17.05 3.31
CA ARG A 22 1.10 18.47 3.59
C ARG A 22 0.75 18.71 5.06
N GLU A 23 -0.18 17.94 5.63
CA GLU A 23 -0.56 18.05 7.03
C GLU A 23 0.63 17.82 7.98
N LEU A 24 1.41 16.77 7.75
CA LEU A 24 2.59 16.46 8.57
C LEU A 24 3.66 17.55 8.47
N ARG A 25 3.85 18.16 7.30
CA ARG A 25 4.81 19.26 7.11
C ARG A 25 4.32 20.56 7.74
N GLU A 26 3.10 20.98 7.42
CA GLU A 26 2.58 22.31 7.75
C GLU A 26 2.04 22.41 9.16
N ILE A 27 1.37 21.36 9.66
CA ILE A 27 0.74 21.37 10.98
C ILE A 27 1.69 20.81 12.04
N LEU A 28 2.26 19.63 11.79
CA LEU A 28 3.15 18.97 12.77
C LEU A 28 4.60 19.44 12.67
N GLY A 29 4.95 20.24 11.65
CA GLY A 29 6.26 20.87 11.52
C GLY A 29 7.37 19.91 11.09
N VAL A 30 7.06 18.77 10.45
CA VAL A 30 8.06 17.80 9.97
C VAL A 30 8.69 18.29 8.66
N ALA A 31 9.43 19.41 8.74
CA ALA A 31 9.93 20.14 7.58
C ALA A 31 10.87 19.33 6.66
N SER A 32 11.56 18.33 7.21
CA SER A 32 12.50 17.47 6.47
C SER A 32 11.82 16.30 5.74
N LEU A 33 10.52 16.06 5.95
CA LEU A 33 9.79 15.05 5.18
C LEU A 33 9.90 15.41 3.70
N SER A 34 10.31 14.49 2.83
CA SER A 34 10.52 14.76 1.40
C SER A 34 9.43 14.17 0.52
N ALA A 35 8.82 13.08 0.96
CA ALA A 35 7.72 12.39 0.32
C ALA A 35 6.98 11.55 1.36
N LEU A 36 5.69 11.28 1.11
CA LEU A 36 4.89 10.32 1.86
C LEU A 36 4.21 9.36 0.89
N ARG A 37 4.17 8.09 1.28
CA ARG A 37 3.47 7.02 0.55
C ARG A 37 2.46 6.38 1.47
N LEU A 38 1.28 6.08 0.94
CA LEU A 38 0.27 5.27 1.61
C LEU A 38 0.13 3.96 0.85
N VAL A 39 0.32 2.86 1.57
CA VAL A 39 0.28 1.52 1.01
C VAL A 39 -0.65 0.67 1.87
N ASN A 40 -1.69 0.12 1.24
CA ASN A 40 -2.58 -0.83 1.89
C ASN A 40 -1.95 -2.22 1.80
N ARG A 41 -1.92 -2.94 2.92
CA ARG A 41 -1.49 -4.34 2.99
C ARG A 41 -2.71 -5.20 3.28
N TYR A 42 -2.97 -6.16 2.40
CA TYR A 42 -3.99 -7.18 2.60
C TYR A 42 -3.30 -8.51 2.88
N ASP A 43 -3.55 -9.06 4.07
CA ASP A 43 -3.20 -10.43 4.43
C ASP A 43 -4.46 -11.28 4.35
N VAL A 44 -4.43 -12.31 3.51
CA VAL A 44 -5.60 -13.13 3.18
C VAL A 44 -5.31 -14.58 3.52
N GLU A 45 -6.19 -15.18 4.32
CA GLU A 45 -6.09 -16.57 4.74
C GLU A 45 -7.30 -17.38 4.27
N GLY A 46 -7.11 -18.69 4.12
CA GLY A 46 -8.22 -19.63 3.88
C GLY A 46 -8.74 -19.69 2.44
N ILE A 47 -8.03 -19.12 1.46
CA ILE A 47 -8.37 -19.21 0.03
C ILE A 47 -7.26 -19.90 -0.77
N SER A 48 -7.60 -20.38 -1.99
CA SER A 48 -6.58 -20.95 -2.87
C SER A 48 -5.76 -19.85 -3.57
N PRO A 49 -4.51 -20.12 -3.96
CA PRO A 49 -3.68 -19.17 -4.70
C PRO A 49 -4.35 -18.70 -6.01
N GLU A 50 -5.06 -19.58 -6.70
CA GLU A 50 -5.76 -19.24 -7.95
C GLU A 50 -6.94 -18.29 -7.71
N LEU A 51 -7.62 -18.42 -6.57
CA LEU A 51 -8.67 -17.48 -6.18
C LEU A 51 -8.06 -16.13 -5.78
N PHE A 52 -6.96 -16.14 -5.03
CA PHE A 52 -6.24 -14.92 -4.66
C PHE A 52 -5.83 -14.12 -5.89
N GLU A 53 -5.23 -14.75 -6.90
CA GLU A 53 -4.84 -14.08 -8.14
C GLU A 53 -6.01 -13.43 -8.89
N ARG A 54 -7.18 -14.06 -8.86
CA ARG A 54 -8.40 -13.47 -9.45
C ARG A 54 -8.92 -12.29 -8.64
N CYS A 55 -8.74 -12.32 -7.31
CA CYS A 55 -9.18 -11.26 -6.41
C CYS A 55 -8.26 -10.03 -6.44
N VAL A 56 -6.96 -10.17 -6.72
CA VAL A 56 -6.02 -9.03 -6.77
C VAL A 56 -6.54 -7.88 -7.65
N PRO A 57 -6.86 -8.06 -8.94
CA PRO A 57 -7.30 -6.97 -9.80
C PRO A 57 -8.79 -6.62 -9.72
N THR A 58 -9.57 -7.31 -8.87
CA THR A 58 -11.04 -7.16 -8.82
C THR A 58 -11.61 -6.80 -7.46
N VAL A 59 -10.92 -7.17 -6.38
CA VAL A 59 -11.33 -6.95 -4.99
C VAL A 59 -10.32 -6.07 -4.27
N PHE A 60 -9.03 -6.36 -4.40
CA PHE A 60 -7.99 -5.66 -3.63
C PHE A 60 -7.46 -4.40 -4.32
N SER A 61 -7.65 -4.28 -5.63
CA SER A 61 -7.08 -3.20 -6.44
C SER A 61 -8.02 -2.81 -7.56
N GLU A 62 -8.07 -1.52 -7.87
CA GLU A 62 -8.62 -0.99 -9.11
C GLU A 62 -7.46 -0.71 -10.09
N PRO A 63 -7.18 -1.59 -11.07
CA PRO A 63 -5.94 -1.54 -11.86
C PRO A 63 -5.73 -0.25 -12.65
N GLN A 64 -6.77 0.55 -12.85
CA GLN A 64 -6.68 1.84 -13.52
C GLN A 64 -5.95 2.87 -12.65
N VAL A 65 -6.17 2.83 -11.33
CA VAL A 65 -5.73 3.86 -10.38
C VAL A 65 -4.73 3.33 -9.35
N ASP A 66 -4.60 2.02 -9.23
CA ASP A 66 -3.73 1.35 -8.25
C ASP A 66 -2.62 0.54 -8.94
N ALA A 67 -1.49 0.42 -8.24
CA ALA A 67 -0.43 -0.53 -8.50
C ALA A 67 -0.34 -1.51 -7.33
N THR A 68 0.14 -2.72 -7.62
CA THR A 68 0.21 -3.83 -6.67
C THR A 68 1.58 -4.46 -6.66
N THR A 69 2.00 -5.02 -5.52
CA THR A 69 3.21 -5.85 -5.39
C THR A 69 3.04 -6.83 -4.23
N ARG A 70 3.74 -7.96 -4.26
CA ARG A 70 3.86 -8.90 -3.14
C ARG A 70 5.04 -8.57 -2.24
N ASP A 71 5.97 -7.73 -2.70
CA ASP A 71 7.16 -7.31 -1.95
C ASP A 71 7.41 -5.79 -2.14
N LEU A 72 7.53 -5.06 -1.02
CA LEU A 72 7.80 -3.62 -1.02
C LEU A 72 9.29 -3.28 -1.08
N PHE A 73 10.19 -4.21 -0.82
CA PHE A 73 11.63 -3.96 -0.72
C PHE A 73 12.39 -4.45 -1.95
N ARG A 74 11.79 -5.37 -2.70
CA ARG A 74 12.40 -5.96 -3.90
C ARG A 74 11.79 -5.42 -5.18
N SER A 75 12.64 -5.20 -6.18
CA SER A 75 12.22 -4.79 -7.52
C SER A 75 11.92 -5.96 -8.46
N ASP A 76 12.24 -7.20 -8.06
CA ASP A 76 12.14 -8.40 -8.90
C ASP A 76 10.89 -9.25 -8.62
N ASP A 77 9.88 -8.71 -7.93
CA ASP A 77 8.60 -9.41 -7.78
C ASP A 77 7.89 -9.54 -9.14
N PRO A 78 7.63 -10.76 -9.63
CA PRO A 78 6.95 -10.98 -10.91
C PRO A 78 5.48 -10.50 -10.93
N HIS A 79 4.88 -10.24 -9.75
CA HIS A 79 3.50 -9.74 -9.65
C HIS A 79 3.43 -8.22 -9.48
N ASN A 80 4.57 -7.52 -9.53
CA ASN A 80 4.60 -6.07 -9.38
C ASN A 80 4.04 -5.39 -10.64
N THR A 81 3.02 -4.54 -10.45
CA THR A 81 2.34 -3.81 -11.53
C THR A 81 2.67 -2.31 -11.55
N GLY A 82 3.66 -1.87 -10.77
CA GLY A 82 4.15 -0.48 -10.77
C GLY A 82 4.43 0.12 -9.40
N VAL A 83 4.49 -0.68 -8.33
CA VAL A 83 4.87 -0.23 -6.99
C VAL A 83 6.39 -0.09 -6.93
N ALA A 84 6.88 1.11 -6.66
CA ALA A 84 8.31 1.32 -6.48
C ALA A 84 8.80 0.68 -5.17
N PRO A 85 9.98 0.05 -5.14
CA PRO A 85 10.58 -0.39 -3.89
C PRO A 85 10.68 0.76 -2.88
N VAL A 86 10.67 0.43 -1.59
CA VAL A 86 10.93 1.37 -0.51
C VAL A 86 12.31 1.99 -0.72
N ALA A 87 12.36 3.32 -0.68
CA ALA A 87 13.61 4.05 -0.87
C ALA A 87 14.57 3.84 0.31
N ASP A 88 15.87 3.88 0.03
CA ASP A 88 16.89 3.81 1.07
C ASP A 88 16.71 4.96 2.08
N GLY A 89 16.79 4.62 3.36
CA GLY A 89 16.60 5.58 4.47
C GLY A 89 15.15 5.99 4.73
N ALA A 90 14.17 5.44 4.00
CA ALA A 90 12.77 5.65 4.32
C ALA A 90 12.39 5.00 5.65
N VAL A 91 11.55 5.68 6.43
CA VAL A 91 10.94 5.13 7.64
C VAL A 91 9.60 4.53 7.27
N VAL A 92 9.42 3.24 7.59
CA VAL A 92 8.19 2.50 7.34
C VAL A 92 7.58 2.06 8.66
N PHE A 93 6.31 2.35 8.86
CA PHE A 93 5.55 1.84 9.99
C PHE A 93 4.18 1.37 9.50
N ALA A 94 3.70 0.27 10.07
CA ALA A 94 2.37 -0.26 9.78
C ALA A 94 1.39 0.22 10.84
N VAL A 95 0.18 0.54 10.41
CA VAL A 95 -0.96 0.78 11.29
C VAL A 95 -2.01 -0.27 11.00
N GLU A 96 -2.61 -0.82 12.05
CA GLU A 96 -3.72 -1.75 11.95
C GLU A 96 -4.78 -1.40 12.98
N ALA A 97 -6.02 -1.81 12.71
CA ALA A 97 -7.11 -1.68 13.66
C ALA A 97 -6.82 -2.56 14.89
N LEU A 98 -7.26 -2.12 16.07
CA LEU A 98 -7.10 -2.93 17.28
C LEU A 98 -7.92 -4.22 17.19
N PRO A 99 -7.57 -5.28 17.94
CA PRO A 99 -8.33 -6.52 17.94
C PRO A 99 -9.83 -6.29 18.18
N GLY A 100 -10.66 -6.75 17.23
CA GLY A 100 -12.12 -6.57 17.25
C GLY A 100 -12.62 -5.28 16.59
N GLN A 101 -11.73 -4.42 16.09
CA GLN A 101 -12.06 -3.30 15.21
C GLN A 101 -11.90 -3.72 13.74
N PHE A 102 -12.78 -3.20 12.89
CA PHE A 102 -12.76 -3.45 11.45
C PHE A 102 -12.79 -2.12 10.72
N ASP A 103 -11.96 -1.99 9.69
CA ASP A 103 -12.10 -0.91 8.74
C ASP A 103 -13.36 -1.19 7.88
N GLN A 104 -14.29 -0.23 7.83
CA GLN A 104 -15.54 -0.35 7.06
C GLN A 104 -15.44 0.25 5.66
N ARG A 105 -14.24 0.62 5.22
CA ARG A 105 -13.96 1.15 3.89
C ARG A 105 -14.22 0.14 2.78
#